data_AF-A0A7Y8JAL0-F1
#
_entry.id   AF-A0A7Y8JAL0-F1
#
_cell.length_a   1.000
_cell.length_b   1.000
_cell.length_c   1.000
_cell.angle_alpha   90.00
_cell.angle_beta   90.00
_cell.angle_gamma   90.00
#
_symmetry.space_group_name_H-M   'P 1'
#
loop_
_entity.id
_entity.type
_entity.pdbx_description
1 polymer ?
#
loop_
_entity_poly.entity_id
_entity_poly.type
_entity_poly.pdbx_seq_one_letter_code
_entity_poly.pdbx_strand_id
1 'polypeptide(L)'
;MKYFLLSILVLFELGRLSAQSFVGKLNPYPKTVERTALAVDTLKILAIMVNFQEDADGTTSGNGKFGTIYTQNYGNEILDPLPHDKKYFESHLNFVKNYFAKVSKDQLNIEYTVLPDTFSVSDR
;
A
#
# COMPACT_ATOMS: atom_id res chain seq x y z
N MET A 1 46.12 -33.91 16.08
CA MET A 1 44.93 -33.87 15.18
C MET A 1 43.86 -34.93 15.46
N LYS A 2 44.03 -35.88 16.41
CA LYS A 2 43.04 -36.96 16.62
C LYS A 2 41.82 -36.55 17.46
N TYR A 3 41.98 -35.59 18.36
CA TYR A 3 40.91 -35.15 19.28
C TYR A 3 40.12 -33.94 18.77
N PHE A 4 40.58 -33.28 17.69
CA PHE A 4 39.94 -32.10 17.12
C PHE A 4 38.60 -32.41 16.42
N LEU A 5 38.52 -33.58 15.77
CA LEU A 5 37.27 -34.09 15.19
C LEU A 5 36.27 -34.55 16.27
N LEU A 6 36.77 -35.05 17.42
CA LEU A 6 35.93 -35.47 18.54
C LEU A 6 35.30 -34.26 19.25
N SER A 7 36.03 -33.14 19.36
CA SER A 7 35.50 -31.90 19.95
C SER A 7 34.39 -31.24 19.12
N ILE A 8 34.43 -31.37 17.78
CA ILE A 8 33.39 -30.81 16.91
C ILE A 8 32.07 -31.60 17.02
N LEU A 9 32.16 -32.91 17.28
CA LEU A 9 30.98 -33.77 17.41
C LEU A 9 30.24 -33.55 18.74
N VAL A 10 30.96 -33.21 19.82
CA VAL A 10 30.37 -32.85 21.12
C VAL A 10 29.67 -31.48 21.08
N LEU A 11 30.16 -30.54 20.27
CA LEU A 11 29.57 -29.21 20.11
C LEU A 11 28.24 -29.22 19.33
N PHE A 12 28.00 -30.22 18.48
CA PHE A 12 26.73 -30.35 17.74
C PHE A 12 25.59 -30.99 18.56
N GLU A 13 25.90 -31.83 19.55
CA GLU A 13 24.88 -32.50 20.38
C GLU A 13 24.34 -31.63 21.52
N LEU A 14 25.13 -30.66 22.01
CA LEU A 14 24.69 -29.77 23.09
C LEU A 14 23.66 -28.70 22.65
N GLY A 15 23.49 -28.50 21.34
CA GLY A 15 22.50 -27.57 20.78
C GLY A 15 21.05 -28.06 20.79
N ARG A 16 20.77 -29.29 21.26
CA ARG A 16 19.44 -29.93 21.18
C ARG A 16 18.60 -29.88 22.46
N LEU A 17 19.05 -29.17 23.50
CA LEU A 17 18.36 -29.17 24.80
C LEU A 17 17.73 -27.81 25.15
N SER A 18 16.85 -27.30 24.27
CA SER A 18 15.62 -26.63 24.74
C SER A 18 14.60 -26.52 23.61
N ALA A 19 14.08 -27.66 23.14
CA ALA A 19 12.74 -27.64 22.55
C ALA A 19 11.77 -27.40 23.71
N GLN A 20 11.39 -26.14 23.94
CA GLN A 20 10.34 -25.82 24.90
C GLN A 20 9.08 -26.60 24.49
N SER A 21 8.70 -27.58 25.28
CA SER A 21 7.38 -28.19 25.19
C SER A 21 6.39 -27.15 25.69
N PHE A 22 5.79 -26.40 24.76
CA PHE A 22 4.65 -25.57 25.08
C PHE A 22 3.47 -26.50 25.41
N VAL A 23 3.26 -26.78 26.70
CA VAL A 23 2.03 -27.42 27.19
C VAL A 23 1.01 -26.32 27.47
N GLY A 24 0.56 -25.66 26.40
CA GLY A 24 -0.65 -24.84 26.48
C GLY A 24 -1.85 -25.75 26.66
N LYS A 25 -2.80 -25.37 27.52
CA LYS A 25 -4.12 -26.00 27.55
C LYS A 25 -4.81 -25.70 26.22
N LEU A 26 -4.62 -26.58 25.23
CA LEU A 26 -5.37 -26.54 23.98
C LEU A 26 -6.83 -26.82 24.33
N ASN A 27 -7.74 -25.95 23.90
CA ASN A 27 -9.16 -26.22 24.00
C ASN A 27 -9.47 -27.44 23.11
N PRO A 28 -9.87 -28.61 23.65
CA PRO A 28 -10.11 -29.82 22.86
C PRO A 28 -11.36 -29.68 21.96
N TYR A 29 -12.19 -28.68 22.24
CA TYR A 29 -13.34 -28.30 21.44
C TYR A 29 -13.18 -26.85 20.99
N PRO A 30 -12.29 -26.56 20.04
CA PRO A 30 -12.31 -25.25 19.41
C PRO A 30 -13.72 -25.08 18.85
N LYS A 31 -14.50 -24.17 19.42
CA LYS A 31 -15.64 -23.64 18.68
C LYS A 31 -14.98 -23.03 17.46
N THR A 32 -15.17 -23.66 16.31
CA THR A 32 -15.06 -22.99 15.03
C THR A 32 -16.11 -21.90 15.10
N VAL A 33 -15.73 -20.76 15.68
CA VAL A 33 -16.26 -19.52 15.19
C VAL A 33 -15.79 -19.57 13.76
N GLU A 34 -16.68 -19.99 12.86
CA GLU A 34 -16.54 -19.57 11.49
C GLU A 34 -16.48 -18.07 11.60
N ARG A 35 -15.24 -17.55 11.60
CA ARG A 35 -15.00 -16.32 10.92
C ARG A 35 -15.47 -16.68 9.53
N THR A 36 -16.75 -16.44 9.25
CA THR A 36 -17.10 -15.75 8.04
C THR A 36 -16.18 -14.55 8.08
N ALA A 37 -14.98 -14.75 7.53
CA ALA A 37 -14.21 -13.68 7.03
C ALA A 37 -15.21 -13.08 6.06
N LEU A 38 -15.87 -12.01 6.49
CA LEU A 38 -16.12 -10.90 5.60
C LEU A 38 -14.71 -10.49 5.17
N ALA A 39 -14.11 -11.32 4.31
CA ALA A 39 -12.88 -11.09 3.64
C ALA A 39 -13.32 -10.00 2.70
N VAL A 40 -13.23 -8.76 3.18
CA VAL A 40 -13.22 -7.61 2.31
C VAL A 40 -11.88 -7.75 1.58
N ASP A 41 -11.87 -8.68 0.62
CA ASP A 41 -10.85 -8.79 -0.40
C ASP A 41 -10.82 -7.49 -1.21
N THR A 42 -11.94 -6.75 -1.23
CA THR A 42 -12.16 -5.58 -2.07
C THR A 42 -12.09 -4.28 -1.27
N LEU A 43 -11.01 -3.52 -1.45
CA LEU A 43 -10.90 -2.14 -0.99
C LEU A 43 -11.59 -1.19 -1.99
N LYS A 44 -12.55 -0.39 -1.52
CA LYS A 44 -13.25 0.62 -2.33
C LYS A 44 -12.68 2.01 -2.07
N ILE A 45 -12.31 2.72 -3.14
CA ILE A 45 -11.72 4.06 -3.08
C ILE A 45 -12.66 5.06 -3.76
N LEU A 46 -13.06 6.11 -3.04
CA LEU A 46 -13.66 7.31 -3.63
C LEU A 46 -12.58 8.39 -3.72
N ALA A 47 -12.17 8.74 -4.92
CA ALA A 47 -11.18 9.78 -5.17
C ALA A 47 -11.87 11.09 -5.57
N ILE A 48 -11.41 12.18 -4.97
CA ILE A 48 -11.95 13.53 -5.15
C ILE A 48 -10.79 14.43 -5.52
N MET A 49 -10.92 15.15 -6.63
CA MET A 49 -9.96 16.18 -7.02
C MET A 49 -10.32 17.48 -6.32
N VAL A 50 -9.34 18.13 -5.66
CA VAL A 50 -9.55 19.37 -4.92
C VAL A 50 -8.52 20.42 -5.34
N ASN A 51 -9.01 21.61 -5.68
CA ASN A 51 -8.23 22.84 -5.79
C ASN A 51 -8.28 23.58 -4.44
N PHE A 52 -7.13 24.09 -4.04
CA PHE A 52 -6.97 24.92 -2.85
C PHE A 52 -7.00 26.41 -3.22
N GLN A 53 -7.23 27.26 -2.22
CA GLN A 53 -6.99 28.69 -2.39
C GLN A 53 -5.48 28.91 -2.57
N GLU A 54 -5.16 29.92 -3.38
CA GLU A 54 -3.77 30.36 -3.52
C GLU A 54 -3.39 31.15 -2.26
N ASP A 55 -2.36 30.69 -1.56
CA ASP A 55 -1.80 31.38 -0.40
C ASP A 55 -0.52 32.14 -0.76
N ALA A 56 -0.12 33.05 0.13
CA ALA A 56 1.12 33.81 0.01
C ALA A 56 2.23 33.25 0.91
N ASP A 57 2.09 32.01 1.38
CA ASP A 57 3.08 31.39 2.25
C ASP A 57 4.31 31.01 1.42
N GLY A 58 5.42 31.70 1.66
CA GLY A 58 6.68 31.42 0.96
C GLY A 58 7.28 30.03 1.24
N THR A 59 6.66 29.22 2.10
CA THR A 59 7.03 27.82 2.35
C THR A 59 6.25 26.81 1.51
N THR A 60 5.22 27.25 0.77
CA THR A 60 4.45 26.42 -0.17
C THR A 60 4.99 26.56 -1.60
N SER A 61 4.57 25.69 -2.52
CA SER A 61 4.97 25.72 -3.93
C SER A 61 3.78 25.44 -4.84
N GLY A 62 3.70 26.14 -5.96
CA GLY A 62 2.53 26.14 -6.84
C GLY A 62 1.42 27.07 -6.32
N ASN A 63 0.22 26.99 -6.92
CA ASN A 63 -0.93 27.83 -6.55
C ASN A 63 -2.15 27.01 -6.08
N GLY A 64 -1.90 25.78 -5.62
CA GLY A 64 -2.95 24.89 -5.08
C GLY A 64 -3.91 24.31 -6.12
N LYS A 65 -3.68 24.49 -7.42
CA LYS A 65 -4.57 24.02 -8.50
C LYS A 65 -3.90 22.98 -9.38
N PHE A 66 -4.67 22.03 -9.92
CA PHE A 66 -4.15 21.05 -10.86
C PHE A 66 -3.63 21.70 -12.15
N GLY A 67 -2.50 21.19 -12.63
CA GLY A 67 -1.92 21.54 -13.92
C GLY A 67 -1.26 22.92 -14.05
N THR A 68 -1.06 23.64 -12.94
CA THR A 68 -0.49 25.00 -12.94
C THR A 68 1.03 25.05 -12.76
N ILE A 69 1.66 23.91 -12.44
CA ILE A 69 3.11 23.82 -12.23
C ILE A 69 3.92 23.99 -13.53
N TYR A 70 3.28 23.86 -14.69
CA TYR A 70 3.91 24.01 -16.00
C TYR A 70 3.57 25.38 -16.58
N THR A 71 4.58 26.10 -17.09
CA THR A 71 4.39 27.43 -17.70
C THR A 71 3.75 27.36 -19.09
N GLN A 72 3.74 26.18 -19.71
CA GLN A 72 3.16 25.90 -21.02
C GLN A 72 2.84 24.40 -21.18
N ASN A 73 2.11 24.01 -22.22
CA ASN A 73 1.92 22.60 -22.55
C ASN A 73 3.21 22.04 -23.19
N TYR A 74 3.91 21.16 -22.49
CA TYR A 74 5.13 20.51 -22.95
C TYR A 74 4.89 19.25 -23.82
N GLY A 75 3.63 18.95 -24.15
CA GLY A 75 3.27 17.74 -24.88
C GLY A 75 3.56 16.47 -24.07
N ASN A 76 3.83 15.36 -24.76
CA ASN A 76 4.01 14.03 -24.15
C ASN A 76 5.48 13.61 -24.00
N GLU A 77 6.42 14.54 -24.20
CA GLU A 77 7.86 14.25 -24.17
C GLU A 77 8.47 14.37 -22.77
N ILE A 78 7.69 14.87 -21.81
CA ILE A 78 8.10 15.00 -20.41
C ILE A 78 7.52 13.89 -19.55
N LEU A 79 8.13 13.71 -18.37
CA LEU A 79 7.51 12.93 -17.31
C LEU A 79 6.28 13.68 -16.80
N ASP A 80 5.19 12.93 -16.61
CA ASP A 80 3.96 13.44 -16.01
C ASP A 80 3.33 14.66 -16.75
N PRO A 81 3.01 14.52 -18.04
CA PRO A 81 2.48 15.61 -18.85
C PRO A 81 1.02 15.96 -18.50
N LEU A 82 0.62 17.19 -18.82
CA LEU A 82 -0.78 17.62 -18.77
C LEU A 82 -1.65 16.85 -19.78
N PRO A 83 -2.98 16.75 -19.54
CA PRO A 83 -3.72 17.29 -18.40
C PRO A 83 -3.72 16.37 -17.17
N HIS A 84 -3.65 16.95 -15.97
CA HIS A 84 -3.88 16.27 -14.69
C HIS A 84 -5.37 16.24 -14.33
N ASP A 85 -6.15 15.60 -15.19
CA ASP A 85 -7.62 15.53 -15.08
C ASP A 85 -8.11 14.20 -14.48
N LYS A 86 -9.43 13.97 -14.50
CA LYS A 86 -10.01 12.70 -14.04
C LYS A 86 -9.35 11.48 -14.70
N LYS A 87 -9.10 11.51 -16.01
CA LYS A 87 -8.53 10.37 -16.75
C LYS A 87 -7.10 10.09 -16.31
N TYR A 88 -6.34 11.15 -16.02
CA TYR A 88 -5.02 11.03 -15.43
C TYR A 88 -5.06 10.27 -14.10
N PHE A 89 -5.94 10.65 -13.17
CA PHE A 89 -6.06 9.97 -11.88
C PHE A 89 -6.66 8.56 -11.98
N GLU A 90 -7.59 8.33 -12.91
CA GLU A 90 -8.10 6.99 -13.19
C GLU A 90 -6.99 6.06 -13.69
N SER A 91 -6.04 6.58 -14.47
CA SER A 91 -4.90 5.79 -14.95
C SER A 91 -3.96 5.40 -13.80
N HIS A 92 -3.76 6.29 -12.83
CA HIS A 92 -3.00 6.01 -11.61
C HIS A 92 -3.69 4.96 -10.72
N LEU A 93 -5.00 5.10 -10.50
CA LEU A 93 -5.75 4.13 -9.71
C LEU A 93 -5.89 2.78 -10.41
N ASN A 94 -5.91 2.76 -11.74
CA ASN A 94 -5.83 1.52 -12.51
C ASN A 94 -4.47 0.82 -12.32
N PHE A 95 -3.37 1.58 -12.30
CA PHE A 95 -2.07 1.03 -11.94
C PHE A 95 -2.08 0.42 -10.53
N VAL A 96 -2.61 1.16 -9.53
CA VAL A 96 -2.73 0.69 -8.15
C VAL A 96 -3.54 -0.61 -8.07
N LYS A 97 -4.70 -0.66 -8.74
CA LYS A 97 -5.54 -1.86 -8.86
C LYS A 97 -4.75 -3.05 -9.40
N ASN A 98 -4.07 -2.88 -10.52
CA ASN A 98 -3.33 -3.96 -11.18
C ASN A 98 -2.12 -4.41 -10.36
N TYR A 99 -1.42 -3.47 -9.73
CA TYR A 99 -0.28 -3.77 -8.86
C TYR A 99 -0.72 -4.64 -7.68
N PHE A 100 -1.75 -4.22 -6.94
CA PHE A 100 -2.20 -4.95 -5.76
C PHE A 100 -2.84 -6.29 -6.08
N ALA A 101 -3.61 -6.39 -7.17
CA ALA A 101 -4.08 -7.68 -7.67
C ALA A 101 -2.89 -8.63 -7.93
N LYS A 102 -1.85 -8.14 -8.63
CA LYS A 102 -0.68 -8.96 -8.98
C LYS A 102 0.13 -9.40 -7.77
N VAL A 103 0.51 -8.49 -6.87
CA VAL A 103 1.41 -8.81 -5.74
C VAL A 103 0.71 -9.58 -4.63
N SER A 104 -0.61 -9.43 -4.51
CA SER A 104 -1.41 -10.19 -3.55
C SER A 104 -1.87 -11.55 -4.08
N LYS A 105 -1.65 -11.87 -5.37
CA LYS A 105 -2.26 -13.03 -6.06
C LYS A 105 -3.78 -13.02 -5.94
N ASP A 106 -4.37 -11.87 -6.27
CA ASP A 106 -5.81 -11.60 -6.27
C ASP A 106 -6.49 -11.74 -4.89
N GLN A 107 -5.70 -11.70 -3.81
CA GLN A 107 -6.21 -11.66 -2.43
C GLN A 107 -6.63 -10.24 -1.98
N LEU A 108 -6.16 -9.21 -2.70
CA LEU A 108 -6.58 -7.82 -2.56
C LEU A 108 -7.04 -7.27 -3.91
N ASN A 109 -8.33 -7.04 -4.01
CA ASN A 109 -9.05 -6.39 -5.09
C ASN A 109 -9.23 -4.90 -4.77
N ILE A 110 -9.12 -4.06 -5.80
CA ILE A 110 -9.37 -2.62 -5.67
C ILE A 110 -10.46 -2.21 -6.65
N GLU A 111 -11.48 -1.56 -6.09
CA GLU A 111 -12.48 -0.82 -6.84
C GLU A 111 -12.29 0.66 -6.55
N TYR A 112 -12.46 1.51 -7.57
CA TYR A 112 -12.35 2.93 -7.38
C TYR A 112 -13.39 3.71 -8.18
N THR A 113 -13.69 4.91 -7.72
CA THR A 113 -14.48 5.91 -8.44
C THR A 113 -13.77 7.25 -8.29
N VAL A 114 -13.46 7.89 -9.42
CA VAL A 114 -12.97 9.27 -9.43
C VAL A 114 -14.14 10.17 -9.78
N LEU A 115 -14.47 11.12 -8.91
CA LEU A 115 -15.52 12.10 -9.20
C LEU A 115 -15.09 13.02 -10.37
N PRO A 116 -16.03 13.39 -11.26
CA PRO A 116 -15.71 14.21 -12.44
C PRO A 116 -15.29 15.64 -12.09
N ASP A 117 -15.79 16.16 -10.97
CA ASP A 117 -15.63 17.56 -10.61
C ASP A 117 -14.35 17.78 -9.81
N THR A 118 -13.70 18.91 -10.07
CA THR A 118 -12.67 19.44 -9.18
C THR A 118 -13.34 20.39 -8.20
N PHE A 119 -13.32 20.03 -6.92
CA PHE A 119 -13.92 20.82 -5.86
C PHE A 119 -12.97 21.91 -5.42
N SER A 120 -13.49 23.08 -5.07
CA SER A 120 -12.67 24.13 -4.45
C SER A 120 -12.96 24.18 -2.96
N VAL A 121 -11.91 24.23 -2.16
CA VAL A 121 -12.02 24.43 -0.70
C VAL A 121 -11.42 25.79 -0.34
N SER A 122 -11.98 26.45 0.68
CA SER A 122 -11.45 27.68 1.24
C SER A 122 -10.63 27.40 2.49
N ASP A 123 -9.60 28.21 2.74
CA ASP A 123 -8.93 28.22 4.04
C ASP A 123 -9.91 28.68 5.13
N ARG A 124 -9.81 28.07 6.31
CA ARG A 124 -10.65 28.38 7.48
C ARG A 124 -10.19 29.63 8.20
#